data_AF-A0A7C5KWU0-F1
#
_entry.id   AF-A0A7C5KWU0-F1
#
_cell.length_a   1.000
_cell.length_b   1.000
_cell.length_c   1.000
_cell.angle_alpha   90.00
_cell.angle_beta   90.00
_cell.angle_gamma   90.00
#
_symmetry.space_group_name_H-M   'P 1'
#
loop_
_entity.id
_entity.type
_entity.pdbx_description
1 polymer ?
#
loop_
_entity_poly.entity_id
_entity_poly.type
_entity_poly.pdbx_seq_one_letter_code
_entity_poly.pdbx_strand_id
1 'polypeptide(L)'
;METAYHNTPKTNAKRAKFHVKKSSMAHYAFLVILSLIILGPLYLMVLTSFKHQVVIMSREPVWFFAPTISNYRQIIMEENFLRHLLSSVMVGFFSTILTLFVSGWAAYAIGRMRFPGRGLMSNTTLIVRMVPPAVLAVPIVAMWQAWEMGLFGGENSFFFAGLNQTYLNWINSTAMCVSNSYWMESICPLFNGGLADGRLGLI
;
A
#
# COMPACT_ATOMS: atom_id res chain seq x y z
N MET A 1 -45.22 4.69 40.35
CA MET A 1 -44.95 3.27 40.62
C MET A 1 -45.59 2.52 39.46
N GLU A 2 -44.94 2.47 38.30
CA GLU A 2 -43.92 1.48 37.93
C GLU A 2 -44.61 0.26 37.29
N THR A 3 -43.93 -0.41 36.36
CA THR A 3 -44.35 -1.64 35.65
C THR A 3 -45.25 -1.51 34.40
N ALA A 4 -44.69 -1.05 33.27
CA ALA A 4 -45.08 -1.56 31.95
C ALA A 4 -44.00 -1.40 30.85
N TYR A 5 -42.74 -1.12 31.22
CA TYR A 5 -41.63 -0.91 30.27
C TYR A 5 -40.72 -2.15 30.14
N HIS A 6 -41.31 -3.34 30.01
CA HIS A 6 -40.55 -4.55 29.72
C HIS A 6 -41.25 -5.35 28.63
N ASN A 7 -40.88 -5.09 27.39
CA ASN A 7 -40.84 -6.09 26.32
C ASN A 7 -39.98 -5.56 25.16
N THR A 8 -38.68 -5.46 25.41
CA THR A 8 -37.72 -5.45 24.31
C THR A 8 -37.69 -6.86 23.72
N PRO A 9 -37.94 -7.04 22.40
CA PRO A 9 -37.69 -8.32 21.77
C PRO A 9 -36.19 -8.61 21.93
N LYS A 10 -35.86 -9.67 22.68
CA LYS A 10 -34.51 -10.20 22.76
C LYS A 10 -34.09 -10.56 21.34
N THR A 11 -33.38 -9.65 20.68
CA THR A 11 -32.71 -9.93 19.42
C THR A 11 -31.77 -11.08 19.71
N ASN A 12 -32.17 -12.27 19.27
CA ASN A 12 -31.36 -13.47 19.29
C ASN A 12 -30.15 -13.20 18.40
N ALA A 13 -29.13 -12.58 18.99
CA ALA A 13 -27.78 -12.54 18.48
C ALA A 13 -27.30 -14.00 18.48
N LYS A 14 -27.72 -14.75 17.45
CA LYS A 14 -27.06 -15.98 17.04
C LYS A 14 -25.63 -15.56 16.72
N ARG A 15 -24.76 -15.59 17.74
CA ARG A 15 -23.32 -15.52 17.59
C ARG A 15 -22.98 -16.42 16.43
N ALA A 16 -22.57 -15.83 15.31
CA ALA A 16 -22.04 -16.57 14.18
C ALA A 16 -20.87 -17.37 14.73
N LYS A 17 -21.12 -18.65 15.04
CA LYS A 17 -20.07 -19.58 15.42
C LYS A 17 -19.19 -19.66 14.19
N PHE A 18 -18.06 -18.96 14.23
CA PHE A 18 -16.97 -19.13 13.28
C PHE A 18 -16.58 -20.61 13.36
N HIS A 19 -17.15 -21.43 12.47
CA HIS A 19 -16.82 -22.83 12.38
C HIS A 19 -15.41 -22.87 11.82
N VAL A 20 -14.42 -22.93 12.71
CA VAL A 20 -13.05 -23.24 12.36
C VAL A 20 -13.07 -24.69 11.87
N LYS A 21 -13.28 -24.85 10.56
CA LYS A 21 -13.26 -26.14 9.87
C LYS A 21 -11.94 -26.81 10.25
N LYS A 22 -11.99 -28.03 10.78
CA LYS A 22 -10.82 -28.81 11.20
C LYS A 22 -9.89 -28.90 9.99
N SER A 23 -8.85 -28.05 9.98
CA SER A 23 -7.95 -27.88 8.85
C SER A 23 -7.23 -29.19 8.63
N SER A 24 -7.51 -29.83 7.50
CA SER A 24 -6.89 -31.11 7.13
C SER A 24 -5.38 -30.95 7.10
N MET A 25 -4.63 -32.00 7.47
CA MET A 25 -3.16 -32.03 7.40
C MET A 25 -2.61 -31.58 6.04
N ALA A 26 -3.37 -31.82 4.96
CA ALA A 26 -3.09 -31.33 3.61
C ALA A 26 -3.04 -29.79 3.49
N HIS A 27 -3.87 -29.06 4.24
CA HIS A 27 -3.88 -27.60 4.25
C HIS A 27 -2.64 -27.03 4.93
N TYR A 28 -2.21 -27.63 6.05
CA TYR A 28 -0.95 -27.25 6.70
C TYR A 28 0.26 -27.57 5.82
N ALA A 29 0.29 -28.74 5.18
CA ALA A 29 1.35 -29.09 4.22
C ALA A 29 1.41 -28.10 3.05
N PHE A 30 0.25 -27.70 2.50
CA PHE A 30 0.16 -26.69 1.46
C PHE A 30 0.70 -25.33 1.91
N LEU A 31 0.32 -24.86 3.10
CA LEU A 31 0.82 -23.59 3.66
C LEU A 31 2.34 -23.61 3.88
N VAL A 32 2.89 -24.73 4.34
CA VAL A 32 4.35 -24.88 4.53
C VAL A 32 5.08 -24.85 3.20
N ILE A 33 4.60 -25.56 2.18
CA ILE A 33 5.20 -25.54 0.83
C ILE A 33 5.14 -24.13 0.25
N LEU A 34 4.00 -23.44 0.36
CA LEU A 34 3.84 -22.07 -0.11
C LEU A 34 4.80 -21.10 0.62
N SER A 35 4.94 -21.27 1.93
CA SER A 35 5.87 -20.49 2.75
C SER A 35 7.33 -20.70 2.31
N LEU A 36 7.73 -21.94 2.02
CA LEU A 36 9.08 -22.24 1.52
C LEU A 36 9.34 -21.63 0.14
N ILE A 37 8.36 -21.61 -0.75
CA ILE A 37 8.49 -20.99 -2.08
C ILE A 37 8.71 -19.47 -1.94
N ILE A 38 7.98 -18.82 -1.04
CA ILE A 38 8.09 -17.37 -0.80
C ILE A 38 9.39 -17.02 -0.04
N LEU A 39 9.77 -17.84 0.94
CA LEU A 39 10.97 -17.62 1.76
C LEU A 39 12.27 -18.03 1.06
N GLY A 40 12.21 -18.92 0.07
CA GLY A 40 13.37 -19.37 -0.71
C GLY A 40 14.21 -18.22 -1.29
N PRO A 41 13.64 -17.30 -2.08
CA PRO A 41 14.39 -16.16 -2.61
C PRO A 41 14.89 -15.20 -1.52
N LEU A 42 14.15 -15.03 -0.43
CA LEU A 42 14.59 -14.22 0.73
C LEU A 42 15.82 -14.86 1.40
N TYR A 43 15.80 -16.18 1.59
CA TYR A 43 16.93 -16.92 2.13
C TYR A 43 18.15 -16.79 1.22
N LEU A 44 17.97 -16.87 -0.11
CA LEU A 44 19.05 -16.65 -1.06
C LEU A 44 19.60 -15.22 -0.99
N MET A 45 18.75 -14.20 -0.86
CA MET A 45 19.21 -12.81 -0.69
C MET A 45 20.08 -12.64 0.57
N VAL A 46 19.64 -13.20 1.70
CA VAL A 46 20.42 -13.18 2.95
C VAL A 46 21.75 -13.91 2.76
N LEU A 47 21.73 -15.10 2.16
CA LEU A 47 22.92 -15.88 1.88
C LEU A 47 23.91 -15.11 1.00
N THR A 48 23.43 -14.43 -0.04
CA THR A 48 24.28 -13.61 -0.93
C THR A 48 24.84 -12.37 -0.25
N SER A 49 24.15 -11.82 0.75
CA SER A 49 24.63 -10.65 1.51
C SER A 49 25.92 -10.95 2.29
N PHE A 50 26.14 -12.21 2.66
CA PHE A 50 27.37 -12.67 3.34
C PHE A 50 28.46 -13.17 2.37
N LYS A 51 28.20 -13.21 1.05
CA LYS A 51 29.19 -13.60 0.04
C LYS A 51 30.10 -12.43 -0.33
N HIS A 52 31.39 -12.70 -0.52
CA HIS A 52 32.34 -11.67 -0.96
C HIS A 52 32.01 -11.18 -2.39
N GLN A 53 32.10 -9.87 -2.65
CA GLN A 53 31.70 -9.24 -3.93
C GLN A 53 32.34 -9.87 -5.18
N VAL A 54 33.59 -10.35 -5.05
CA VAL A 54 34.34 -11.05 -6.12
C VAL A 54 33.73 -12.42 -6.48
N VAL A 55 33.05 -13.09 -5.54
CA VAL A 55 32.40 -14.39 -5.76
C VAL A 55 31.02 -14.22 -6.41
N ILE A 56 30.35 -13.09 -6.21
CA ILE A 56 29.03 -12.79 -6.80
C ILE A 56 29.15 -12.59 -8.33
N MET A 57 30.27 -12.03 -8.80
CA MET A 57 30.55 -11.82 -10.23
C MET A 57 31.13 -13.06 -10.93
N SER A 58 31.43 -14.11 -10.18
CA SER A 58 31.93 -15.37 -10.76
C SER A 58 30.78 -16.22 -11.28
N ARG A 59 30.97 -16.82 -12.47
CA ARG A 59 29.93 -17.56 -13.22
C ARG A 59 29.59 -18.92 -12.60
N GLU A 60 30.31 -19.33 -11.55
CA GLU A 60 30.17 -20.62 -10.89
C GLU A 60 29.38 -20.49 -9.57
N PRO A 61 28.32 -21.29 -9.36
CA PRO A 61 27.53 -21.23 -8.14
C PRO A 61 28.32 -21.84 -6.98
N VAL A 62 29.07 -21.00 -6.26
CA VAL A 62 29.78 -21.42 -5.04
C VAL A 62 28.80 -21.49 -3.87
N TRP A 63 28.47 -22.70 -3.43
CA TRP A 63 27.57 -22.98 -2.30
C TRP A 63 28.28 -22.87 -0.94
N PHE A 64 29.60 -23.06 -0.91
CA PHE A 64 30.45 -22.94 0.29
C PHE A 64 31.33 -21.69 0.19
N PHE A 65 31.06 -20.69 1.01
CA PHE A 65 31.81 -19.43 1.07
C PHE A 65 32.16 -19.10 2.52
N ALA A 66 33.29 -18.42 2.74
CA ALA A 66 33.59 -17.86 4.04
C ALA A 66 32.63 -16.68 4.30
N PRO A 67 31.78 -16.71 5.34
CA PRO A 67 30.87 -15.61 5.63
C PRO A 67 31.70 -14.37 6.01
N THR A 68 31.54 -13.28 5.27
CA THR A 68 32.26 -12.03 5.55
C THR A 68 31.30 -10.90 5.91
N ILE A 69 31.68 -10.09 6.90
CA ILE A 69 30.95 -8.87 7.34
C ILE A 69 31.46 -7.63 6.57
N SER A 70 32.47 -7.80 5.71
CA SER A 70 33.11 -6.69 4.98
C SER A 70 32.13 -5.89 4.11
N ASN A 71 31.15 -6.55 3.49
CA ASN A 71 30.13 -5.88 2.67
C ASN A 71 29.34 -4.84 3.47
N TYR A 72 28.95 -5.16 4.70
CA TYR A 72 28.21 -4.24 5.56
C TYR A 72 29.08 -3.06 5.99
N ARG A 73 30.35 -3.30 6.32
CA ARG A 73 31.29 -2.22 6.68
C ARG A 73 31.52 -1.28 5.50
N GLN A 74 31.64 -1.81 4.29
CA GLN A 74 31.84 -1.01 3.07
C GLN A 74 30.65 -0.09 2.78
N ILE A 75 29.43 -0.61 2.91
CA ILE A 75 28.20 0.18 2.68
C ILE A 75 28.02 1.27 3.75
N ILE A 76 28.34 0.98 5.02
CA ILE A 76 28.20 1.96 6.11
C ILE A 76 29.26 3.06 6.02
N MET A 77 30.46 2.73 5.51
CA MET A 77 31.55 3.70 5.30
C MET A 77 31.38 4.51 4.00
N GLU A 78 30.38 4.20 3.18
CA GLU A 78 30.08 4.93 1.96
C GLU A 78 29.39 6.26 2.31
N GLU A 79 29.99 7.36 1.83
CA GLU A 79 29.70 8.74 2.27
C GLU A 79 28.21 9.14 2.15
N ASN A 80 27.48 8.53 1.22
CA ASN A 80 26.10 8.91 0.92
C ASN A 80 25.04 7.87 1.32
N PHE A 81 25.42 6.71 1.87
CA PHE A 81 24.46 5.63 2.12
C PHE A 81 23.36 6.04 3.12
N LEU A 82 23.74 6.62 4.27
CA LEU A 82 22.77 7.09 5.26
C LEU A 82 21.87 8.22 4.70
N ARG A 83 22.42 9.10 3.87
CA ARG A 83 21.67 10.19 3.23
C ARG A 83 20.60 9.62 2.28
N HIS A 84 20.94 8.62 1.49
CA HIS A 84 19.98 7.94 0.61
C HIS A 84 18.91 7.19 1.39
N LEU A 85 19.29 6.48 2.46
CA LEU A 85 18.34 5.79 3.34
C LEU A 85 17.32 6.76 3.95
N LEU A 86 17.79 7.87 4.51
CA LEU A 86 16.91 8.91 5.08
C LEU A 86 16.03 9.56 4.02
N SER A 87 16.56 9.80 2.82
CA SER A 87 15.79 10.37 1.71
C SER A 87 14.63 9.45 1.32
N SER A 88 14.85 8.15 1.20
CA SER A 88 13.78 7.18 0.88
C SER A 88 12.73 7.09 1.98
N VAL A 89 13.14 7.09 3.25
CA VAL A 89 12.21 7.06 4.39
C VAL A 89 11.35 8.33 4.42
N MET A 90 11.97 9.50 4.29
CA MET A 90 11.23 10.77 4.27
C MET A 90 10.24 10.82 3.11
N VAL A 91 10.69 10.47 1.89
CA VAL A 91 9.82 10.49 0.70
C VAL A 91 8.65 9.52 0.85
N GLY A 92 8.89 8.29 1.30
CA GLY A 92 7.83 7.29 1.52
C GLY A 92 6.85 7.71 2.62
N PHE A 93 7.34 8.35 3.67
CA PHE A 93 6.49 8.83 4.76
C PHE A 93 5.58 9.97 4.31
N PHE A 94 6.14 11.03 3.72
CA PHE A 94 5.36 12.17 3.23
C PHE A 94 4.40 11.76 2.11
N SER A 95 4.81 10.88 1.20
CA SER A 95 3.95 10.40 0.12
C SER A 95 2.75 9.63 0.64
N THR A 96 2.97 8.70 1.58
CA THR A 96 1.90 7.90 2.19
C THR A 96 0.88 8.79 2.89
N ILE A 97 1.34 9.78 3.68
CA ILE A 97 0.46 10.72 4.37
C ILE A 97 -0.39 11.49 3.36
N LEU A 98 0.26 12.10 2.36
CA LEU A 98 -0.44 12.92 1.36
C LEU A 98 -1.45 12.08 0.58
N THR A 99 -1.08 10.86 0.20
CA THR A 99 -1.98 9.90 -0.45
C THR A 99 -3.19 9.59 0.39
N LEU A 100 -3.02 9.27 1.68
CA LEU A 100 -4.15 8.92 2.55
C LEU A 100 -5.11 10.09 2.72
N PHE A 101 -4.60 11.31 2.88
CA PHE A 101 -5.44 12.51 2.99
C PHE A 101 -6.24 12.76 1.70
N VAL A 102 -5.57 12.79 0.54
CA VAL A 102 -6.23 13.09 -0.74
C VAL A 102 -7.19 11.97 -1.15
N SER A 103 -6.76 10.71 -1.09
CA SER A 103 -7.60 9.57 -1.46
C SER A 103 -8.76 9.36 -0.50
N GLY A 104 -8.58 9.63 0.79
CA GLY A 104 -9.65 9.56 1.78
C GLY A 104 -10.75 10.60 1.52
N TRP A 105 -10.37 11.86 1.27
CA TRP A 105 -11.33 12.91 0.91
C TRP A 105 -12.03 12.63 -0.42
N ALA A 106 -11.30 12.17 -1.43
CA ALA A 106 -11.87 11.83 -2.72
C ALA A 106 -12.84 10.63 -2.63
N ALA A 107 -12.48 9.59 -1.86
CA ALA A 107 -13.35 8.44 -1.62
C ALA A 107 -14.62 8.85 -0.84
N TYR A 108 -14.51 9.76 0.12
CA TYR A 108 -15.67 10.30 0.84
C TYR A 108 -16.60 11.09 -0.09
N ALA A 109 -16.05 12.00 -0.90
CA ALA A 109 -16.80 12.79 -1.85
C ALA A 109 -17.55 11.90 -2.85
N ILE A 110 -16.86 10.90 -3.43
CA ILE A 110 -17.49 9.96 -4.35
C ILE A 110 -18.52 9.09 -3.62
N GLY A 111 -18.21 8.54 -2.44
CA GLY A 111 -19.09 7.60 -1.74
C GLY A 111 -20.40 8.22 -1.25
N ARG A 112 -20.34 9.42 -0.65
CA ARG A 112 -21.47 10.04 0.06
C ARG A 112 -22.11 11.22 -0.67
N MET A 113 -21.34 12.04 -1.39
CA MET A 113 -21.90 13.23 -2.03
C MET A 113 -22.58 12.84 -3.36
N ARG A 114 -23.80 13.33 -3.57
CA ARG A 114 -24.55 13.15 -4.81
C ARG A 114 -24.33 14.36 -5.70
N PHE A 115 -23.27 14.34 -6.51
CA PHE A 115 -22.95 15.39 -7.48
C PHE A 115 -23.11 14.88 -8.93
N PRO A 116 -23.53 15.73 -9.88
CA PRO A 116 -23.57 15.37 -11.29
C PRO A 116 -22.14 15.09 -11.79
N GLY A 117 -21.90 13.92 -12.39
CA GLY A 117 -20.57 13.51 -12.89
C GLY A 117 -19.81 12.48 -12.03
N ARG A 118 -20.38 12.00 -10.92
CA ARG A 118 -19.77 10.96 -10.06
C ARG A 118 -19.35 9.69 -10.83
N GLY A 119 -20.20 9.22 -11.75
CA GLY A 119 -19.91 8.03 -12.56
C GLY A 119 -18.74 8.23 -13.52
N LEU A 120 -18.61 9.43 -14.10
CA LEU A 120 -17.52 9.76 -15.01
C LEU A 120 -16.18 9.76 -14.27
N MET A 121 -16.11 10.38 -13.09
CA MET A 121 -14.90 10.38 -12.26
C MET A 121 -14.44 8.96 -11.89
N SER A 122 -15.37 8.09 -11.48
CA SER A 122 -15.07 6.68 -11.19
C SER A 122 -14.55 5.93 -12.42
N ASN A 123 -15.15 6.15 -13.59
CA ASN A 123 -14.71 5.50 -14.83
C ASN A 123 -13.34 6.00 -15.29
N THR A 124 -13.06 7.30 -15.17
CA THR A 124 -11.75 7.86 -15.54
C THR A 124 -10.62 7.23 -14.70
N THR A 125 -10.83 7.04 -13.39
CA THR A 125 -9.87 6.34 -12.52
C THR A 125 -9.58 4.91 -13.00
N LEU A 126 -10.62 4.19 -13.45
CA LEU A 126 -10.49 2.83 -13.99
C LEU A 126 -9.76 2.79 -15.35
N ILE A 127 -9.89 3.84 -16.17
CA ILE A 127 -9.17 3.95 -17.44
C ILE A 127 -7.69 4.25 -17.18
N VAL A 128 -7.39 5.17 -16.26
CA VAL A 128 -6.01 5.57 -15.93
C VAL A 128 -5.18 4.40 -15.40
N ARG A 129 -5.77 3.46 -14.63
CA ARG A 129 -5.03 2.27 -14.14
C ARG A 129 -4.66 1.27 -15.24
N MET A 130 -5.31 1.31 -16.40
CA MET A 130 -4.97 0.42 -17.53
C MET A 130 -3.71 0.89 -18.24
N VAL A 131 -3.33 2.16 -18.06
CA VAL A 131 -2.09 2.69 -18.61
C VAL A 131 -0.91 2.16 -17.78
N PRO A 132 0.01 1.39 -18.38
CA PRO A 132 1.18 0.91 -17.66
C PRO A 132 2.09 2.08 -17.28
N PRO A 133 2.60 2.11 -16.03
CA PRO A 133 3.43 3.23 -15.56
C PRO A 133 4.72 3.41 -16.38
N ALA A 134 5.22 2.35 -17.00
CA ALA A 134 6.41 2.40 -17.86
C ALA A 134 6.24 3.34 -19.07
N VAL A 135 5.04 3.45 -19.63
CA VAL A 135 4.76 4.33 -20.79
C VAL A 135 4.70 5.81 -20.37
N LEU A 136 4.38 6.07 -19.11
CA LEU A 136 4.32 7.43 -18.55
C LEU A 136 5.70 7.98 -18.17
N ALA A 137 6.70 7.13 -17.99
CA ALA A 137 8.05 7.56 -17.58
C ALA A 137 8.69 8.51 -18.63
N VAL A 138 8.58 8.17 -19.91
CA VAL A 138 9.16 8.97 -21.02
C VAL A 138 8.57 10.39 -21.09
N PRO A 139 7.24 10.59 -21.20
CA PRO A 139 6.68 11.94 -21.30
C PRO A 139 6.91 12.76 -20.04
N ILE A 140 6.95 12.14 -18.86
CA ILE A 140 7.19 12.85 -17.60
C ILE A 140 8.61 13.41 -17.54
N VAL A 141 9.62 12.64 -17.96
CA VAL A 141 11.00 13.13 -18.06
C VAL A 141 11.09 14.27 -19.08
N ALA A 142 10.43 14.13 -20.24
CA ALA A 142 10.40 15.17 -21.26
C ALA A 142 9.73 16.46 -20.74
N MET A 143 8.65 16.35 -19.96
CA MET A 143 7.98 17.50 -19.34
C MET A 143 8.89 18.22 -18.34
N TRP A 144 9.66 17.50 -17.51
CA TRP A 144 10.60 18.14 -16.58
C TRP A 144 11.74 18.86 -17.29
N GLN A 145 12.22 18.28 -18.39
CA GLN A 145 13.25 18.92 -19.22
C GLN A 145 12.69 20.16 -19.93
N ALA A 146 11.49 20.07 -20.48
CA ALA A 146 10.84 21.17 -21.21
C ALA A 146 10.45 22.34 -20.30
N TRP A 147 10.09 22.09 -19.04
CA TRP A 147 9.66 23.15 -18.14
C TRP A 147 10.81 23.87 -17.43
N GLU A 148 12.06 23.62 -17.85
CA GLU A 148 13.28 24.20 -17.28
C GLU A 148 13.29 24.19 -15.75
N MET A 149 12.66 23.19 -15.12
CA MET A 149 12.69 22.98 -13.67
C MET A 149 14.05 22.40 -13.22
N GLY A 150 15.13 22.93 -13.75
CA GLY A 150 16.42 22.95 -13.07
C GLY A 150 16.48 24.20 -12.18
N LEU A 151 17.33 24.16 -11.14
CA LEU A 151 17.85 25.35 -10.43
C LEU A 151 17.17 25.85 -9.14
N PHE A 152 16.56 24.98 -8.32
CA PHE A 152 16.49 25.27 -6.88
C PHE A 152 16.95 24.08 -6.01
N GLY A 153 18.27 23.93 -5.93
CA GLY A 153 18.95 23.66 -4.65
C GLY A 153 18.82 22.27 -4.02
N GLY A 154 18.68 21.20 -4.81
CA GLY A 154 18.80 19.85 -4.27
C GLY A 154 18.81 18.80 -5.38
N GLU A 155 20.00 18.33 -5.72
CA GLU A 155 20.28 17.16 -6.60
C GLU A 155 19.42 15.91 -6.29
N ASN A 156 18.81 15.85 -5.11
CA ASN A 156 17.92 14.77 -4.68
C ASN A 156 16.42 15.09 -4.84
N SER A 157 15.98 16.33 -4.60
CA SER A 157 14.56 16.65 -4.44
C SER A 157 13.73 16.49 -5.72
N PHE A 158 14.32 16.72 -6.90
CA PHE A 158 13.60 16.67 -8.18
C PHE A 158 13.38 15.24 -8.67
N PHE A 159 14.40 14.38 -8.58
CA PHE A 159 14.27 12.97 -8.92
C PHE A 159 13.26 12.27 -7.99
N PHE A 160 13.30 12.62 -6.69
CA PHE A 160 12.34 12.11 -5.73
C PHE A 160 10.93 12.66 -5.93
N ALA A 161 10.72 13.97 -6.06
CA ALA A 161 9.39 14.54 -6.26
C ALA A 161 8.76 14.06 -7.57
N GLY A 162 9.57 13.92 -8.61
CA GLY A 162 9.11 13.53 -9.92
C GLY A 162 8.69 12.06 -10.04
N LEU A 163 9.54 11.14 -9.57
CA LEU A 163 9.16 9.73 -9.47
C LEU A 163 7.99 9.57 -8.50
N ASN A 164 8.07 10.21 -7.33
CA ASN A 164 7.02 10.17 -6.33
C ASN A 164 5.69 10.69 -6.89
N GLN A 165 5.66 11.73 -7.73
CA GLN A 165 4.42 12.21 -8.33
C GLN A 165 3.74 11.16 -9.21
N THR A 166 4.53 10.40 -9.98
CA THR A 166 4.01 9.32 -10.83
C THR A 166 3.44 8.19 -9.97
N TYR A 167 4.18 7.79 -8.93
CA TYR A 167 3.75 6.75 -7.99
C TYR A 167 2.53 7.21 -7.17
N LEU A 168 2.51 8.44 -6.68
CA LEU A 168 1.41 9.06 -5.94
C LEU A 168 0.13 9.08 -6.77
N ASN A 169 0.20 9.47 -8.04
CA ASN A 169 -0.99 9.49 -8.91
C ASN A 169 -1.60 8.08 -9.05
N TRP A 170 -0.74 7.07 -9.19
CA TRP A 170 -1.16 5.69 -9.36
C TRP A 170 -1.66 5.08 -8.04
N ILE A 171 -0.99 5.35 -6.92
CA ILE A 171 -1.40 4.93 -5.58
C ILE A 171 -2.69 5.64 -5.18
N ASN A 172 -2.88 6.93 -5.47
CA ASN A 172 -4.11 7.66 -5.17
C ASN A 172 -5.32 7.07 -5.91
N SER A 173 -5.13 6.71 -7.19
CA SER A 173 -6.15 6.05 -8.00
C SER A 173 -6.58 4.71 -7.39
N THR A 174 -5.61 3.87 -7.02
CA THR A 174 -5.88 2.57 -6.38
C THR A 174 -6.45 2.73 -4.97
N ALA A 175 -5.87 3.60 -4.16
CA ALA A 175 -6.30 3.91 -2.79
C ALA A 175 -7.74 4.46 -2.77
N MET A 176 -8.14 5.26 -3.76
CA MET A 176 -9.52 5.75 -3.87
C MET A 176 -10.50 4.62 -4.17
N CYS A 177 -10.16 3.70 -5.09
CA CYS A 177 -11.01 2.55 -5.40
C CYS A 177 -11.10 1.58 -4.21
N VAL A 178 -9.96 1.26 -3.60
CA VAL A 178 -9.85 0.42 -2.41
C VAL A 178 -10.66 1.05 -1.28
N SER A 179 -10.42 2.31 -0.94
CA SER A 179 -11.17 3.02 0.08
C SER A 179 -12.67 3.01 -0.22
N ASN A 180 -13.11 3.31 -1.45
CA ASN A 180 -14.53 3.25 -1.78
C ASN A 180 -15.13 1.84 -1.55
N SER A 181 -14.42 0.76 -1.87
CA SER A 181 -14.88 -0.60 -1.58
C SER A 181 -14.95 -0.92 -0.07
N TYR A 182 -13.89 -0.62 0.68
CA TYR A 182 -13.83 -0.83 2.12
C TYR A 182 -14.83 0.04 2.89
N TRP A 183 -15.01 1.30 2.49
CA TRP A 183 -15.98 2.22 3.10
C TRP A 183 -17.41 1.71 2.89
N MET A 184 -17.73 1.18 1.71
CA MET A 184 -19.06 0.63 1.43
C MET A 184 -19.34 -0.63 2.25
N GLU A 185 -18.35 -1.52 2.42
CA GLU A 185 -18.52 -2.74 3.22
C GLU A 185 -18.59 -2.45 4.73
N SER A 186 -17.73 -1.56 5.22
CA SER A 186 -17.54 -1.38 6.68
C SER A 186 -18.53 -0.37 7.27
N ILE A 187 -18.79 0.74 6.59
CA ILE A 187 -19.43 1.92 7.18
C ILE A 187 -20.91 2.04 6.78
N CYS A 188 -21.31 1.49 5.63
CA CYS A 188 -22.71 1.48 5.21
C CYS A 188 -23.65 0.80 6.23
N PRO A 189 -23.30 -0.37 6.82
CA PRO A 189 -24.11 -1.01 7.86
C PRO A 189 -24.16 -0.20 9.16
N LEU A 190 -23.01 0.36 9.58
CA LEU A 190 -22.89 1.19 10.78
C LEU A 190 -23.75 2.46 10.69
N PHE A 191 -23.80 3.09 9.53
CA PHE A 191 -24.56 4.31 9.31
C PHE A 191 -26.06 4.03 9.16
N ASN A 192 -26.44 2.98 8.43
CA ASN A 192 -27.85 2.57 8.34
C ASN A 192 -28.39 2.08 9.69
N GLY A 193 -27.56 1.41 10.51
CA GLY A 193 -27.90 1.07 11.89
C GLY A 193 -28.08 2.31 12.77
N GLY A 194 -27.16 3.28 12.70
CA GLY A 194 -27.26 4.53 13.46
C GLY A 194 -28.43 5.44 13.04
N LEU A 195 -28.86 5.38 11.77
CA LEU A 195 -30.07 6.03 11.27
C LEU A 195 -31.34 5.32 11.76
N ALA A 196 -31.35 3.99 11.79
CA ALA A 196 -32.47 3.20 12.31
C ALA A 196 -32.66 3.37 13.83
N ASP A 197 -31.58 3.59 14.57
CA ASP A 197 -31.57 3.81 16.02
C ASP A 197 -31.87 5.27 16.42
N GLY A 198 -32.13 6.16 15.46
CA GLY A 198 -32.44 7.58 15.71
C GLY A 198 -31.29 8.40 16.31
N ARG A 199 -30.08 7.83 16.43
CA ARG A 199 -28.89 8.49 16.98
C ARG A 199 -28.19 9.40 15.99
N LEU A 200 -28.35 9.16 14.70
CA LEU A 200 -27.93 10.05 13.62
C LEU A 200 -29.15 10.83 13.14
N GLY A 201 -29.59 11.80 13.94
CA GLY A 201 -30.68 12.69 13.56
C GLY A 201 -30.33 13.52 12.33
N LEU A 202 -31.19 13.44 11.32
CA LEU A 202 -31.45 14.44 10.28
C LEU A 202 -30.21 15.04 9.56
N ILE A 203 -29.91 14.44 8.41
CA ILE A 203 -29.82 15.17 7.12
C ILE A 203 -30.51 14.30 6.06
#